data_AF-A0A6D2KJ94-F1
#
_entry.id   AF-A0A6D2KJ94-F1
#
_cell.length_a   1.000
_cell.length_b   1.000
_cell.length_c   1.000
_cell.angle_alpha   90.00
_cell.angle_beta   90.00
_cell.angle_gamma   90.00
#
_symmetry.space_group_name_H-M   'P 1'
#
loop_
_entity.id
_entity.type
_entity.pdbx_description
1 polymer ?
#
loop_
_entity_poly.entity_id
_entity_poly.type
_entity_poly.pdbx_seq_one_letter_code
_entity_poly.pdbx_strand_id
1 'polypeptide(L)'
;MLRRITFSSSLRSPSLFFRFFRHLPRSNFSLSSSPTTVGISGSNLRRLSTPITLRCICSHSSSEIASEHPPFVRIYKDGRVERLSGTEIIPASLTPQNGVISKDVVYSPEHNLSVRLFLPQKATELPAGSKIPLLVYIHGGAWIIGSPFESIYHSFLTEVVKSANCLAVSIQYRRAPEDPIPAAYEDSWSAIQWIFSHSDGSGSVDWINKYADFDRVFLAGDSAGANMSHHMAIRAGKEKLKPRIKGTAIVHPAFWGKDPVDELDLQDKEKRSRIAEVWEKLASPNSVDGTDDPWFNVVGSGSDFSEMGCEKVLVAVAGKDVFVRQGLGYAEKLKKSGWEGEVEVVEDEDEDHCFHLLNSDSENAPKFMKKFVDFISG
;
A
#
# COMPACT_ATOMS: atom_id res chain seq x y z
N MET A 1 28.27 -17.40 -44.58
CA MET A 1 27.75 -18.77 -44.46
C MET A 1 26.95 -18.84 -43.16
N LEU A 2 25.62 -18.82 -43.24
CA LEU A 2 24.71 -18.86 -42.09
C LEU A 2 24.92 -20.13 -41.26
N ARG A 3 24.89 -20.03 -39.93
CA ARG A 3 24.47 -21.13 -39.06
C ARG A 3 23.33 -20.66 -38.17
N ARG A 4 22.14 -21.18 -38.48
CA ARG A 4 20.92 -21.16 -37.66
C ARG A 4 21.19 -21.87 -36.34
N ILE A 5 20.84 -21.23 -35.22
CA ILE A 5 20.59 -21.91 -33.95
C ILE A 5 19.08 -21.82 -33.71
N THR A 6 18.45 -22.98 -33.64
CA THR A 6 17.02 -23.19 -33.39
C THR A 6 16.72 -22.99 -31.90
N PHE A 7 15.76 -22.13 -31.57
CA PHE A 7 15.19 -22.05 -30.23
C PHE A 7 14.17 -23.18 -30.04
N SER A 8 14.38 -23.99 -29.01
CA SER A 8 13.39 -24.90 -28.45
C SER A 8 12.37 -24.08 -27.66
N SER A 9 11.10 -24.18 -28.06
CA SER A 9 9.95 -23.60 -27.38
C SER A 9 9.62 -24.40 -26.12
N SER A 10 10.05 -23.94 -24.94
CA SER A 10 9.36 -24.29 -23.70
C SER A 10 8.26 -23.26 -23.43
N LEU A 11 7.04 -23.77 -23.27
CA LEU A 11 5.84 -23.00 -22.94
C LEU A 11 6.06 -22.28 -21.61
N ARG A 12 6.26 -20.96 -21.67
CA ARG A 12 6.32 -20.08 -20.49
C ARG A 12 4.93 -19.92 -19.88
N SER A 13 4.77 -20.29 -18.61
CA SER A 13 3.63 -19.86 -17.80
C SER A 13 3.73 -18.34 -17.56
N PRO A 14 2.67 -17.54 -17.74
CA PRO A 14 2.65 -16.14 -17.32
C PRO A 14 2.61 -16.02 -15.79
N SER A 15 3.16 -14.92 -15.24
CA SER A 15 3.21 -14.61 -13.81
C SER A 15 1.82 -14.49 -13.16
N LEU A 16 1.73 -14.65 -11.84
CA LEU A 16 0.46 -14.54 -11.11
C LEU A 16 -0.22 -13.19 -11.36
N PHE A 17 0.52 -12.08 -11.31
CA PHE A 17 0.01 -10.73 -11.60
C PHE A 17 -0.55 -10.61 -13.03
N PHE A 18 0.12 -11.22 -14.04
CA PHE A 18 -0.36 -11.21 -15.42
C PHE A 18 -1.46 -12.24 -15.73
N ARG A 19 -1.58 -13.33 -14.96
CA ARG A 19 -2.75 -14.23 -15.05
C ARG A 19 -4.03 -13.47 -14.71
N PHE A 20 -3.99 -12.49 -13.81
CA PHE A 20 -5.17 -11.72 -13.41
C PHE A 20 -5.69 -10.76 -14.48
N PHE A 21 -4.81 -10.13 -15.27
CA PHE A 21 -5.27 -9.23 -16.34
C PHE A 21 -5.74 -9.97 -17.61
N ARG A 22 -5.57 -11.29 -17.74
CA ARG A 22 -5.81 -11.96 -19.03
C ARG A 22 -7.28 -12.33 -19.30
N HIS A 23 -8.19 -12.25 -18.31
CA HIS A 23 -9.57 -12.76 -18.43
C HIS A 23 -10.63 -11.78 -17.91
N LEU A 24 -10.99 -10.78 -18.72
CA LEU A 24 -12.25 -10.03 -18.57
C LEU A 24 -13.08 -10.16 -19.86
N PRO A 25 -14.34 -10.61 -19.80
CA PRO A 25 -15.22 -10.66 -20.96
C PRO A 25 -15.73 -9.25 -21.33
N ARG A 26 -15.85 -9.01 -22.65
CA ARG A 26 -16.48 -7.81 -23.20
C ARG A 26 -17.98 -7.82 -22.92
N SER A 27 -18.54 -6.82 -22.24
CA SER A 27 -19.99 -6.62 -22.18
C SER A 27 -20.43 -5.61 -23.25
N ASN A 28 -21.19 -6.09 -24.23
CA ASN A 28 -21.97 -5.26 -25.15
C ASN A 28 -23.30 -4.91 -24.47
N PHE A 29 -23.62 -3.63 -24.34
CA PHE A 29 -24.92 -3.16 -23.88
C PHE A 29 -25.94 -3.19 -25.03
N SER A 30 -27.09 -3.84 -24.82
CA SER A 30 -28.33 -3.55 -25.54
C SER A 30 -29.45 -3.31 -24.53
N LEU A 31 -29.98 -2.09 -24.52
CA LEU A 31 -31.13 -1.68 -23.71
C LEU A 31 -32.43 -2.04 -24.45
N SER A 32 -33.35 -2.74 -23.78
CA SER A 32 -34.76 -2.73 -24.16
C SER A 32 -35.60 -2.35 -22.94
N SER A 33 -36.26 -1.19 -23.03
CA SER A 33 -37.23 -0.67 -22.08
C SER A 33 -38.64 -1.10 -22.45
N SER A 34 -39.47 -1.43 -21.46
CA SER A 34 -40.93 -1.34 -21.56
C SER A 34 -41.55 -1.01 -20.20
N PRO A 35 -42.49 -0.04 -20.12
CA PRO A 35 -43.17 0.35 -18.88
C PRO A 35 -44.53 -0.34 -18.76
N THR A 36 -44.95 -0.63 -17.53
CA THR A 36 -46.36 -0.99 -17.26
C THR A 36 -46.86 -0.24 -16.03
N THR A 37 -47.92 0.52 -16.24
CA THR A 37 -48.68 1.27 -15.23
C THR A 37 -50.02 0.57 -14.94
N VAL A 38 -50.73 1.10 -13.93
CA VAL A 38 -52.16 0.92 -13.57
C VAL A 38 -52.38 -0.11 -12.43
N GLY A 39 -53.15 0.17 -11.36
CA GLY A 39 -54.02 1.31 -11.05
C GLY A 39 -54.52 1.27 -9.60
N ILE A 40 -55.16 2.36 -9.16
CA ILE A 40 -55.68 2.53 -7.79
C ILE A 40 -57.20 2.71 -7.84
N SER A 41 -57.90 1.98 -6.97
CA SER A 41 -59.29 2.14 -6.51
C SER A 41 -59.39 1.36 -5.18
N GLY A 42 -60.07 1.74 -4.10
CA GLY A 42 -60.90 2.88 -3.73
C GLY A 42 -61.29 2.74 -2.24
N SER A 43 -61.61 3.88 -1.60
CA SER A 43 -62.49 4.13 -0.45
C SER A 43 -62.41 3.37 0.91
N ASN A 44 -62.14 4.18 1.95
CA ASN A 44 -62.94 4.44 3.18
C ASN A 44 -62.81 3.62 4.50
N LEU A 45 -62.52 4.42 5.56
CA LEU A 45 -63.07 4.45 6.94
C LEU A 45 -62.32 3.82 8.14
N ARG A 46 -61.80 4.76 8.98
CA ARG A 46 -61.84 4.91 10.46
C ARG A 46 -60.93 4.10 11.42
N ARG A 47 -60.19 4.94 12.17
CA ARG A 47 -59.86 4.96 13.62
C ARG A 47 -58.79 4.01 14.19
N LEU A 48 -57.68 4.67 14.56
CA LEU A 48 -56.95 4.64 15.84
C LEU A 48 -56.67 3.27 16.48
N SER A 49 -55.49 2.77 16.19
CA SER A 49 -54.66 2.01 17.13
C SER A 49 -53.21 2.23 16.69
N THR A 50 -52.35 2.76 17.55
CA THR A 50 -50.90 2.80 17.29
C THR A 50 -50.27 1.52 17.83
N PRO A 51 -49.91 0.54 16.98
CA PRO A 51 -48.88 -0.40 17.35
C PRO A 51 -47.54 0.24 17.01
N ILE A 52 -46.69 0.44 18.03
CA ILE A 52 -45.26 0.63 17.82
C ILE A 52 -44.77 -0.63 17.13
N THR A 53 -44.74 -0.57 15.81
CA THR A 53 -44.17 -1.63 14.98
C THR A 53 -42.68 -1.36 15.04
N LEU A 54 -41.93 -2.17 15.79
CA LEU A 54 -40.49 -2.30 15.50
C LEU A 54 -40.41 -2.77 14.05
N ARG A 55 -40.23 -1.81 13.12
CA ARG A 55 -39.74 -2.13 11.79
C ARG A 55 -38.34 -2.65 12.01
N CYS A 56 -38.21 -3.98 12.01
CA CYS A 56 -36.98 -4.60 11.58
C CYS A 56 -36.72 -4.04 10.19
N ILE A 57 -35.82 -3.06 10.09
CA ILE A 57 -35.30 -2.62 8.81
C ILE A 57 -34.43 -3.80 8.36
N CYS A 58 -35.05 -4.79 7.72
CA CYS A 58 -34.31 -5.71 6.87
C CYS A 58 -33.74 -4.81 5.77
N SER A 59 -32.50 -4.34 5.96
CA SER A 59 -31.74 -3.72 4.89
C SER A 59 -31.70 -4.75 3.77
N HIS A 60 -32.44 -4.51 2.70
CA HIS A 60 -32.37 -5.32 1.51
C HIS A 60 -31.02 -5.00 0.87
N SER A 61 -29.96 -5.68 1.30
CA SER A 61 -28.67 -5.60 0.62
C SER A 61 -28.87 -6.11 -0.80
N SER A 62 -28.62 -5.25 -1.78
CA SER A 62 -28.75 -5.64 -3.17
C SER A 62 -27.57 -6.55 -3.52
N SER A 63 -27.84 -7.70 -4.13
CA SER A 63 -26.79 -8.54 -4.72
C SER A 63 -26.39 -8.06 -6.12
N GLU A 64 -27.03 -6.99 -6.64
CA GLU A 64 -26.72 -6.47 -7.96
C GLU A 64 -25.37 -5.74 -7.98
N ILE A 65 -24.48 -6.24 -8.83
CA ILE A 65 -23.14 -5.70 -9.06
C ILE A 65 -23.23 -4.43 -9.92
N ALA A 66 -22.58 -3.35 -9.49
CA ALA A 66 -22.39 -2.13 -10.26
C ALA A 66 -21.15 -2.23 -11.16
N SER A 67 -20.02 -2.66 -10.60
CA SER A 67 -18.78 -2.91 -11.34
C SER A 67 -17.88 -3.94 -10.63
N GLU A 68 -17.00 -4.58 -11.39
CA GLU A 68 -15.98 -5.49 -10.86
C GLU A 68 -14.62 -5.11 -11.40
N HIS A 69 -13.65 -5.06 -10.50
CA HIS A 69 -12.27 -4.70 -10.78
C HIS A 69 -11.35 -5.74 -10.15
N PRO A 70 -11.39 -7.01 -10.61
CA PRO A 70 -10.49 -8.04 -10.10
C PRO A 70 -9.03 -7.68 -10.40
N PRO A 71 -8.09 -8.00 -9.50
CA PRO A 71 -8.28 -8.80 -8.27
C PRO A 71 -8.66 -7.98 -7.03
N PHE A 72 -8.99 -6.69 -7.17
CA PHE A 72 -9.10 -5.78 -6.03
C PHE A 72 -10.48 -5.83 -5.36
N VAL A 73 -11.52 -5.41 -6.09
CA VAL A 73 -12.84 -5.16 -5.51
C VAL A 73 -13.99 -5.50 -6.46
N ARG A 74 -15.13 -5.78 -5.85
CA ARG A 74 -16.47 -5.78 -6.46
C ARG A 74 -17.31 -4.70 -5.77
N ILE A 75 -17.94 -3.85 -6.57
CA ILE A 75 -18.77 -2.74 -6.10
C ILE A 75 -20.22 -3.07 -6.43
N TYR A 76 -21.09 -3.02 -5.43
CA TYR A 76 -22.52 -3.28 -5.56
C TYR A 76 -23.31 -1.99 -5.79
N LYS A 77 -24.49 -2.09 -6.41
CA LYS A 77 -25.35 -0.93 -6.69
C LYS A 77 -25.84 -0.21 -5.43
N ASP A 78 -25.82 -0.88 -4.28
CA ASP A 78 -26.15 -0.29 -2.98
C ASP A 78 -24.95 0.44 -2.31
N GLY A 79 -23.81 0.53 -3.00
CA GLY A 79 -22.59 1.18 -2.52
C GLY A 79 -21.67 0.28 -1.71
N ARG A 80 -22.05 -0.96 -1.41
CA ARG A 80 -21.18 -1.91 -0.71
C ARG A 80 -19.97 -2.25 -1.57
N VAL A 81 -18.79 -2.27 -0.95
CA VAL A 81 -17.54 -2.71 -1.56
C VAL A 81 -17.14 -4.05 -0.93
N GLU A 82 -16.93 -5.06 -1.78
CA GLU A 82 -16.34 -6.33 -1.39
C GLU A 82 -14.91 -6.39 -1.91
N ARG A 83 -13.93 -6.53 -1.01
CA ARG A 83 -12.53 -6.75 -1.37
C ARG A 83 -12.31 -8.23 -1.72
N LEU A 84 -11.76 -8.48 -2.90
CA LEU A 84 -11.55 -9.84 -3.44
C LEU A 84 -10.17 -10.41 -3.08
N SER A 85 -9.29 -9.58 -2.53
CA SER A 85 -7.94 -9.93 -2.09
C SER A 85 -7.54 -9.07 -0.88
N GLY A 86 -6.50 -9.49 -0.15
CA GLY A 86 -5.99 -8.78 1.03
C GLY A 86 -6.99 -8.67 2.18
N THR A 87 -7.82 -9.70 2.36
CA THR A 87 -8.86 -9.78 3.40
C THR A 87 -8.53 -10.73 4.55
N GLU A 88 -7.46 -11.53 4.42
CA GLU A 88 -6.98 -12.36 5.52
C GLU A 88 -6.54 -11.48 6.68
N ILE A 89 -6.84 -11.89 7.91
CA ILE A 89 -6.47 -11.17 9.12
C ILE A 89 -5.80 -12.14 10.08
N ILE A 90 -4.56 -11.86 10.43
CA ILE A 90 -3.88 -12.46 11.57
C ILE A 90 -4.12 -11.57 12.79
N PRO A 91 -4.69 -12.07 13.90
CA PRO A 91 -4.80 -11.29 15.13
C PRO A 91 -3.42 -10.92 15.69
N ALA A 92 -3.33 -9.74 16.30
CA ALA A 92 -2.17 -9.41 17.11
C ALA A 92 -2.03 -10.40 18.29
N SER A 93 -0.79 -10.66 18.71
CA SER A 93 -0.49 -11.65 19.75
C SER A 93 0.63 -11.19 20.68
N LEU A 94 0.36 -11.17 21.99
CA LEU A 94 1.39 -11.03 23.02
C LEU A 94 2.11 -12.35 23.31
N THR A 95 1.61 -13.47 22.77
CA THR A 95 2.36 -14.73 22.71
C THR A 95 3.34 -14.65 21.54
N PRO A 96 4.65 -14.84 21.76
CA PRO A 96 5.66 -14.69 20.72
C PRO A 96 5.43 -15.62 19.52
N GLN A 97 5.41 -15.04 18.32
CA GLN A 97 5.46 -15.74 17.04
C GLN A 97 6.83 -15.47 16.44
N ASN A 98 7.65 -16.51 16.25
CA ASN A 98 9.03 -16.37 15.75
C ASN A 98 9.87 -15.35 16.57
N GLY A 99 9.65 -15.28 17.89
CA GLY A 99 10.35 -14.34 18.79
C GLY A 99 9.85 -12.89 18.72
N VAL A 100 8.71 -12.63 18.09
CA VAL A 100 8.08 -11.31 17.99
C VAL A 100 6.69 -11.33 18.59
N ILE A 101 6.34 -10.27 19.31
CA ILE A 101 4.99 -10.02 19.81
C ILE A 101 4.38 -8.82 19.09
N SER A 102 3.06 -8.79 18.97
CA SER A 102 2.34 -7.73 18.28
C SER A 102 1.10 -7.25 19.04
N LYS A 103 0.72 -6.00 18.80
CA LYS A 103 -0.52 -5.40 19.30
C LYS A 103 -1.07 -4.36 18.35
N ASP A 104 -2.39 -4.23 18.33
CA ASP A 104 -3.10 -3.22 17.55
C ASP A 104 -3.45 -2.03 18.45
N VAL A 105 -3.28 -0.81 17.93
CA VAL A 105 -3.58 0.43 18.64
C VAL A 105 -4.37 1.36 17.75
N VAL A 106 -5.50 1.85 18.24
CA VAL A 106 -6.25 2.95 17.62
C VAL A 106 -5.62 4.26 18.07
N TYR A 107 -5.06 5.02 17.13
CA TYR A 107 -4.41 6.30 17.43
C TYR A 107 -5.29 7.52 17.15
N SER A 108 -6.31 7.36 16.29
CA SER A 108 -7.32 8.37 15.98
C SER A 108 -8.70 7.71 16.09
N PRO A 109 -9.32 7.73 17.29
CA PRO A 109 -10.64 7.17 17.51
C PRO A 109 -11.73 7.81 16.65
N GLU A 110 -11.61 9.12 16.38
CA GLU A 110 -12.55 9.89 15.57
C GLU A 110 -12.61 9.44 14.11
N HIS A 111 -11.50 8.96 13.56
CA HIS A 111 -11.41 8.43 12.19
C HIS A 111 -11.26 6.90 12.15
N ASN A 112 -11.28 6.24 13.33
CA ASN A 112 -11.03 4.81 13.50
C ASN A 112 -9.72 4.33 12.84
N LEU A 113 -8.67 5.17 12.90
CA LEU A 113 -7.36 4.83 12.35
C LEU A 113 -6.51 4.12 13.39
N SER A 114 -5.79 3.11 12.92
CA SER A 114 -5.01 2.24 13.78
C SER A 114 -3.65 1.90 13.18
N VAL A 115 -2.80 1.34 14.03
CA VAL A 115 -1.51 0.78 13.64
C VAL A 115 -1.35 -0.59 14.27
N ARG A 116 -0.57 -1.47 13.64
CA ARG A 116 -0.04 -2.67 14.29
C ARG A 116 1.41 -2.45 14.68
N LEU A 117 1.71 -2.67 15.96
CA LEU A 117 3.08 -2.67 16.45
C LEU A 117 3.62 -4.09 16.50
N PHE A 118 4.91 -4.25 16.19
CA PHE A 118 5.66 -5.49 16.30
C PHE A 118 6.93 -5.22 17.10
N LEU A 119 7.14 -5.97 18.18
CA LEU A 119 8.28 -5.82 19.09
C LEU A 119 9.01 -7.16 19.21
N PRO A 120 10.35 -7.21 19.08
CA PRO A 120 11.07 -8.44 19.33
C PRO A 120 10.99 -8.74 20.83
N GLN A 121 10.58 -9.95 21.20
CA GLN A 121 10.34 -10.31 22.61
C GLN A 121 11.55 -10.01 23.49
N LYS A 122 12.77 -10.29 23.00
CA LYS A 122 14.03 -9.99 23.69
C LYS A 122 14.20 -8.52 24.09
N ALA A 123 13.51 -7.57 23.43
CA ALA A 123 13.55 -6.16 23.82
C ALA A 123 12.94 -5.92 25.21
N THR A 124 12.00 -6.76 25.67
CA THR A 124 11.42 -6.63 27.01
C THR A 124 12.38 -7.07 28.13
N GLU A 125 13.49 -7.71 27.76
CA GLU A 125 14.53 -8.21 28.68
C GLU A 125 15.76 -7.29 28.70
N LEU A 126 15.81 -6.28 27.82
CA LEU A 126 16.93 -5.34 27.77
C LEU A 126 16.97 -4.43 29.02
N PRO A 127 18.16 -3.93 29.41
CA PRO A 127 18.27 -2.94 30.47
C PRO A 127 17.38 -1.73 30.20
N ALA A 128 16.80 -1.17 31.27
CA ALA A 128 15.97 0.03 31.18
C ALA A 128 16.72 1.16 30.45
N GLY A 129 16.06 1.78 29.47
CA GLY A 129 16.65 2.82 28.62
C GLY A 129 17.28 2.32 27.33
N SER A 130 17.39 1.01 27.10
CA SER A 130 17.85 0.48 25.81
C SER A 130 16.85 0.77 24.71
N LYS A 131 17.29 1.44 23.64
CA LYS A 131 16.49 1.78 22.45
C LYS A 131 16.89 0.94 21.24
N ILE A 132 15.93 0.66 20.37
CA ILE A 132 16.10 -0.08 19.13
C ILE A 132 15.56 0.72 17.94
N PRO A 133 16.03 0.49 16.69
CA PRO A 133 15.56 1.24 15.53
C PRO A 133 14.03 1.20 15.42
N LEU A 134 13.45 2.28 14.91
CA LEU A 134 12.02 2.37 14.66
C LEU A 134 11.76 2.25 13.16
N LEU A 135 11.03 1.23 12.74
CA LEU A 135 10.53 1.08 11.37
C LEU A 135 9.06 1.53 11.32
N VAL A 136 8.74 2.52 10.51
CA VAL A 136 7.37 2.87 10.14
C VAL A 136 7.09 2.27 8.77
N TYR A 137 6.09 1.39 8.67
CA TYR A 137 5.78 0.66 7.44
C TYR A 137 4.40 1.05 6.89
N ILE A 138 4.33 1.34 5.60
CA ILE A 138 3.10 1.61 4.85
C ILE A 138 2.92 0.47 3.85
N HIS A 139 1.82 -0.27 3.97
CA HIS A 139 1.56 -1.42 3.11
C HIS A 139 1.19 -1.04 1.67
N GLY A 140 1.47 -1.93 0.72
CA GLY A 140 1.02 -1.84 -0.67
C GLY A 140 -0.45 -2.24 -0.88
N GLY A 141 -0.80 -2.62 -2.12
CA GLY A 141 -2.17 -3.02 -2.48
C GLY A 141 -2.95 -1.99 -3.29
N ALA A 142 -2.25 -1.20 -4.11
CA ALA A 142 -2.84 -0.23 -5.04
C ALA A 142 -3.81 0.75 -4.38
N TRP A 143 -3.57 1.13 -3.12
CA TRP A 143 -4.45 1.98 -2.27
C TRP A 143 -5.85 1.40 -1.98
N ILE A 144 -6.14 0.18 -2.46
CA ILE A 144 -7.50 -0.39 -2.46
C ILE A 144 -7.60 -1.61 -1.54
N ILE A 145 -6.58 -2.48 -1.55
CA ILE A 145 -6.53 -3.73 -0.78
C ILE A 145 -5.37 -3.75 0.22
N GLY A 146 -5.35 -4.80 1.04
CA GLY A 146 -4.31 -5.03 2.04
C GLY A 146 -4.55 -4.32 3.36
N SER A 147 -3.81 -4.72 4.38
CA SER A 147 -3.82 -4.13 5.71
C SER A 147 -2.55 -4.51 6.47
N PRO A 148 -2.14 -3.79 7.53
CA PRO A 148 -1.13 -4.27 8.48
C PRO A 148 -1.51 -5.59 9.17
N PHE A 149 -2.77 -6.03 9.03
CA PHE A 149 -3.29 -7.24 9.64
C PHE A 149 -3.22 -8.46 8.73
N GLU A 150 -2.96 -8.26 7.44
CA GLU A 150 -2.86 -9.32 6.45
C GLU A 150 -1.68 -10.24 6.69
N SER A 151 -1.84 -11.52 6.36
CA SER A 151 -0.85 -12.57 6.58
C SER A 151 0.51 -12.26 5.94
N ILE A 152 0.54 -11.75 4.70
CA ILE A 152 1.79 -11.43 3.99
C ILE A 152 2.58 -10.32 4.69
N TYR A 153 1.92 -9.25 5.11
CA TYR A 153 2.58 -8.13 5.82
C TYR A 153 2.94 -8.49 7.25
N HIS A 154 2.07 -9.25 7.94
CA HIS A 154 2.33 -9.72 9.29
C HIS A 154 3.58 -10.62 9.34
N SER A 155 3.68 -11.59 8.42
CA SER A 155 4.82 -12.51 8.34
C SER A 155 6.10 -11.76 7.95
N PHE A 156 6.04 -10.88 6.95
CA PHE A 156 7.19 -10.07 6.53
C PHE A 156 7.72 -9.20 7.66
N LEU A 157 6.86 -8.41 8.32
CA LEU A 157 7.28 -7.53 9.40
C LEU A 157 7.73 -8.30 10.65
N THR A 158 7.16 -9.48 10.91
CA THR A 158 7.67 -10.37 11.96
C THR A 158 9.11 -10.78 11.69
N GLU A 159 9.45 -11.18 10.46
CA GLU A 159 10.82 -11.57 10.11
C GLU A 159 11.79 -10.37 10.10
N VAL A 160 11.35 -9.20 9.60
CA VAL A 160 12.14 -7.96 9.66
C VAL A 160 12.44 -7.57 11.10
N VAL A 161 11.44 -7.55 11.98
CA VAL A 161 11.61 -7.16 13.38
C VAL A 161 12.55 -8.10 14.13
N LYS A 162 12.43 -9.40 13.89
CA LYS A 162 13.34 -10.40 14.45
C LYS A 162 14.78 -10.17 13.99
N SER A 163 14.98 -9.97 12.69
CA SER A 163 16.29 -9.92 12.05
C SER A 163 17.01 -8.58 12.26
N ALA A 164 16.31 -7.46 12.11
CA ALA A 164 16.85 -6.11 12.31
C ALA A 164 16.88 -5.67 13.79
N ASN A 165 16.24 -6.44 14.68
CA ASN A 165 16.03 -6.08 16.08
C ASN A 165 15.45 -4.67 16.21
N CYS A 166 14.37 -4.37 15.50
CA CYS A 166 13.72 -3.06 15.46
C CYS A 166 12.29 -3.13 16.01
N LEU A 167 11.76 -2.01 16.47
CA LEU A 167 10.32 -1.85 16.69
C LEU A 167 9.70 -1.47 15.35
N ALA A 168 8.72 -2.22 14.85
CA ALA A 168 7.97 -1.83 13.66
C ALA A 168 6.56 -1.33 14.02
N VAL A 169 6.11 -0.28 13.33
CA VAL A 169 4.76 0.29 13.40
C VAL A 169 4.19 0.31 11.98
N SER A 170 3.23 -0.56 11.71
CA SER A 170 2.60 -0.71 10.40
C SER A 170 1.26 0.02 10.36
N ILE A 171 1.10 0.92 9.39
CA ILE A 171 -0.01 1.88 9.34
C ILE A 171 -1.23 1.26 8.66
N GLN A 172 -2.41 1.33 9.30
CA GLN A 172 -3.70 1.10 8.64
C GLN A 172 -4.24 2.44 8.14
N TYR A 173 -4.08 2.70 6.85
CA TYR A 173 -4.68 3.85 6.18
C TYR A 173 -6.07 3.48 5.61
N ARG A 174 -6.94 4.48 5.42
CA ARG A 174 -8.23 4.29 4.72
C ARG A 174 -8.01 4.06 3.23
N ARG A 175 -8.81 3.15 2.68
CA ARG A 175 -8.59 2.60 1.34
C ARG A 175 -9.69 3.05 0.39
N ALA A 176 -9.30 3.24 -0.85
CA ALA A 176 -10.23 3.42 -1.94
C ALA A 176 -11.02 2.11 -2.22
N PRO A 177 -12.19 2.20 -2.87
CA PRO A 177 -12.88 3.41 -3.32
C PRO A 177 -13.73 4.09 -2.24
N GLU A 178 -13.87 3.53 -1.03
CA GLU A 178 -14.66 4.15 0.05
C GLU A 178 -14.07 5.49 0.48
N ASP A 179 -12.74 5.54 0.60
CA ASP A 179 -11.96 6.74 0.90
C ASP A 179 -10.88 6.92 -0.19
N PRO A 180 -11.19 7.62 -1.30
CA PRO A 180 -10.24 7.83 -2.38
C PRO A 180 -9.08 8.73 -1.96
N ILE A 181 -8.03 8.76 -2.78
CA ILE A 181 -6.92 9.72 -2.65
C ILE A 181 -7.50 11.16 -2.55
N PRO A 182 -7.03 11.98 -1.58
CA PRO A 182 -5.79 11.84 -0.81
C PRO A 182 -5.89 11.15 0.57
N ALA A 183 -7.00 10.51 0.95
CA ALA A 183 -7.21 10.00 2.31
C ALA A 183 -6.06 9.13 2.84
N ALA A 184 -5.54 8.20 2.02
CA ALA A 184 -4.43 7.33 2.40
C ALA A 184 -3.13 8.10 2.75
N TYR A 185 -2.85 9.21 2.06
CA TYR A 185 -1.70 10.07 2.32
C TYR A 185 -1.89 10.89 3.60
N GLU A 186 -3.10 11.41 3.82
CA GLU A 186 -3.45 12.15 5.04
C GLU A 186 -3.35 11.27 6.28
N ASP A 187 -3.89 10.05 6.21
CA ASP A 187 -3.84 9.08 7.30
C ASP A 187 -2.40 8.66 7.60
N SER A 188 -1.60 8.39 6.56
CA SER A 188 -0.19 8.05 6.72
C SER A 188 0.61 9.19 7.37
N TRP A 189 0.35 10.44 6.98
CA TRP A 189 1.00 11.59 7.59
C TRP A 189 0.59 11.76 9.06
N SER A 190 -0.71 11.67 9.34
CA SER A 190 -1.25 11.73 10.70
C SER A 190 -0.66 10.64 11.60
N ALA A 191 -0.52 9.41 11.09
CA ALA A 191 0.14 8.32 11.81
C ALA A 191 1.61 8.64 12.12
N ILE A 192 2.38 9.17 11.15
CA ILE A 192 3.78 9.55 11.36
C ILE A 192 3.90 10.64 12.43
N GLN A 193 3.05 11.67 12.37
CA GLN A 193 3.02 12.73 13.38
C GLN A 193 2.68 12.18 14.76
N TRP A 194 1.68 11.29 14.85
CA TRP A 194 1.32 10.61 16.08
C TRP A 194 2.47 9.75 16.63
N ILE A 195 3.17 8.98 15.80
CA ILE A 195 4.36 8.22 16.21
C ILE A 195 5.41 9.18 16.79
N PHE A 196 5.70 10.30 16.11
CA PHE A 196 6.75 11.24 16.52
C PHE A 196 6.41 12.02 17.78
N SER A 197 5.12 12.17 18.11
CA SER A 197 4.68 12.71 19.40
C SER A 197 5.14 11.88 20.62
N HIS A 198 5.61 10.64 20.41
CA HIS A 198 6.17 9.80 21.48
C HIS A 198 7.67 10.04 21.72
N SER A 199 8.29 10.95 20.98
CA SER A 199 9.76 11.12 20.96
C SER A 199 10.37 11.60 22.28
N ASP A 200 9.60 12.26 23.12
CA ASP A 200 10.00 12.66 24.47
C ASP A 200 9.68 11.58 25.55
N GLY A 201 9.14 10.44 25.13
CA GLY A 201 8.73 9.34 26.02
C GLY A 201 7.41 9.54 26.74
N SER A 202 6.64 10.59 26.42
CA SER A 202 5.37 10.94 27.07
C SER A 202 4.10 10.54 26.29
N GLY A 203 4.26 9.88 25.13
CA GLY A 203 3.13 9.52 24.27
C GLY A 203 2.21 8.46 24.88
N SER A 204 1.10 8.15 24.21
CA SER A 204 0.07 7.25 24.73
C SER A 204 0.44 5.76 24.67
N VAL A 205 1.49 5.39 23.93
CA VAL A 205 1.89 3.99 23.72
C VAL A 205 3.25 3.67 24.31
N ASP A 206 3.23 2.90 25.40
CA ASP A 206 4.40 2.42 26.13
C ASP A 206 5.50 1.80 25.27
N TRP A 207 5.16 1.02 24.24
CA TRP A 207 6.18 0.36 23.42
C TRP A 207 7.01 1.36 22.62
N ILE A 208 6.38 2.40 22.08
CA ILE A 208 7.07 3.46 21.35
C ILE A 208 7.90 4.27 22.34
N ASN A 209 7.30 4.73 23.45
CA ASN A 209 7.99 5.49 24.49
C ASN A 209 9.22 4.78 25.04
N LYS A 210 9.12 3.47 25.30
CA LYS A 210 10.17 2.69 25.96
C LYS A 210 11.24 2.23 25.00
N TYR A 211 10.88 1.72 23.83
CA TYR A 211 11.82 0.99 22.97
C TYR A 211 12.24 1.74 21.70
N ALA A 212 11.48 2.71 21.20
CA ALA A 212 11.83 3.40 19.96
C ALA A 212 13.08 4.29 20.12
N ASP A 213 14.03 4.13 19.20
CA ASP A 213 15.15 5.02 18.97
C ASP A 213 14.79 6.05 17.89
N PHE A 214 14.47 7.27 18.32
CA PHE A 214 14.05 8.34 17.41
C PHE A 214 15.21 9.00 16.64
N ASP A 215 16.46 8.63 16.92
CA ASP A 215 17.60 9.00 16.07
C ASP A 215 17.81 8.00 14.91
N ARG A 216 17.10 6.86 14.96
CA ARG A 216 17.15 5.78 13.96
C ARG A 216 15.75 5.38 13.50
N VAL A 217 15.00 6.36 12.99
CA VAL A 217 13.69 6.14 12.38
C VAL A 217 13.83 5.83 10.89
N PHE A 218 13.24 4.72 10.45
CA PHE A 218 13.19 4.32 9.06
C PHE A 218 11.74 4.32 8.59
N LEU A 219 11.50 4.90 7.41
CA LEU A 219 10.22 4.82 6.73
C LEU A 219 10.33 3.80 5.61
N ALA A 220 9.33 2.95 5.41
CA ALA A 220 9.34 2.01 4.32
C ALA A 220 7.93 1.70 3.83
N GLY A 221 7.86 1.25 2.59
CA GLY A 221 6.67 0.61 2.06
C GLY A 221 6.97 -0.06 0.75
N ASP A 222 6.00 -0.85 0.28
CA ASP A 222 6.03 -1.54 -1.00
C ASP A 222 4.91 -1.04 -1.92
N SER A 223 5.11 -1.05 -3.24
CA SER A 223 4.04 -0.71 -4.19
C SER A 223 3.41 0.68 -3.93
N ALA A 224 2.10 0.75 -3.67
CA ALA A 224 1.41 1.97 -3.22
C ALA A 224 1.98 2.52 -1.89
N GLY A 225 2.42 1.65 -0.98
CA GLY A 225 3.12 1.98 0.25
C GLY A 225 4.46 2.67 0.04
N ALA A 226 5.22 2.22 -0.96
CA ALA A 226 6.47 2.86 -1.36
C ALA A 226 6.21 4.25 -1.98
N ASN A 227 5.14 4.38 -2.78
CA ASN A 227 4.71 5.67 -3.30
C ASN A 227 4.36 6.64 -2.16
N MET A 228 3.51 6.23 -1.21
CA MET A 228 3.19 7.05 -0.04
C MET A 228 4.45 7.38 0.78
N SER A 229 5.36 6.42 0.95
CA SER A 229 6.62 6.64 1.67
C SER A 229 7.49 7.73 1.05
N HIS A 230 7.54 7.81 -0.29
CA HIS A 230 8.19 8.92 -0.99
C HIS A 230 7.55 10.27 -0.60
N HIS A 231 6.24 10.39 -0.74
CA HIS A 231 5.53 11.64 -0.45
C HIS A 231 5.63 12.05 1.02
N MET A 232 5.58 11.10 1.95
CA MET A 232 5.76 11.36 3.37
C MET A 232 7.18 11.84 3.67
N ALA A 233 8.21 11.28 3.01
CA ALA A 233 9.59 11.71 3.20
C ALA A 233 9.86 13.11 2.61
N ILE A 234 9.30 13.44 1.43
CA ILE A 234 9.33 14.80 0.88
C ILE A 234 8.63 15.78 1.82
N ARG A 235 7.42 15.42 2.30
CA ARG A 235 6.66 16.25 3.23
C ARG A 235 7.41 16.46 4.55
N ALA A 236 8.09 15.44 5.07
CA ALA A 236 8.91 15.53 6.26
C ALA A 236 10.06 16.55 6.12
N GLY A 237 10.70 16.62 4.95
CA GLY A 237 11.74 17.62 4.71
C GLY A 237 11.18 19.04 4.59
N LYS A 238 10.11 19.20 3.80
CA LYS A 238 9.37 20.47 3.63
C LYS A 238 8.89 21.07 4.94
N GLU A 239 8.23 20.25 5.76
CA GLU A 239 7.70 20.66 7.06
C GLU A 239 8.77 20.63 8.17
N LYS A 240 10.02 20.27 7.85
CA LYS A 240 11.15 20.17 8.79
C LYS A 240 10.81 19.31 10.02
N LEU A 241 10.16 18.17 9.78
CA LEU A 241 9.69 17.25 10.80
C LEU A 241 10.83 16.89 11.78
N LYS A 242 10.49 16.84 13.08
CA LYS A 242 11.37 16.40 14.16
C LYS A 242 10.69 15.33 15.00
N PRO A 243 11.40 14.25 15.40
CA PRO A 243 12.77 13.82 15.02
C PRO A 243 12.96 13.63 13.50
N ARG A 244 14.19 13.38 13.00
CA ARG A 244 14.39 13.19 11.55
C ARG A 244 14.18 11.73 11.14
N ILE A 245 13.77 11.52 9.90
CA ILE A 245 13.81 10.18 9.29
C ILE A 245 15.27 9.89 8.91
N LYS A 246 15.82 8.78 9.40
CA LYS A 246 17.19 8.33 9.08
C LYS A 246 17.27 7.83 7.65
N GLY A 247 16.33 6.98 7.24
CA GLY A 247 16.27 6.51 5.86
C GLY A 247 14.88 6.08 5.40
N THR A 248 14.69 6.11 4.08
CA THR A 248 13.43 5.68 3.45
C THR A 248 13.68 4.52 2.48
N ALA A 249 13.02 3.39 2.66
CA ALA A 249 13.03 2.28 1.72
C ALA A 249 11.81 2.33 0.79
N ILE A 250 12.07 2.43 -0.51
CA ILE A 250 11.10 2.54 -1.60
C ILE A 250 11.13 1.21 -2.38
N VAL A 251 10.25 0.29 -2.02
CA VAL A 251 10.28 -1.09 -2.55
C VAL A 251 9.23 -1.26 -3.65
N HIS A 252 9.66 -1.59 -4.86
CA HIS A 252 8.80 -1.80 -6.03
C HIS A 252 7.72 -0.70 -6.20
N PRO A 253 8.11 0.58 -6.29
CA PRO A 253 7.16 1.67 -6.14
C PRO A 253 6.12 1.75 -7.25
N ALA A 254 4.85 1.95 -6.85
CA ALA A 254 3.76 2.24 -7.78
C ALA A 254 3.83 3.70 -8.25
N PHE A 255 4.86 4.03 -9.03
CA PHE A 255 5.00 5.29 -9.76
C PHE A 255 4.57 5.09 -11.21
N TRP A 256 3.90 6.08 -11.78
CA TRP A 256 3.38 5.96 -13.14
C TRP A 256 3.11 7.31 -13.77
N GLY A 257 3.38 7.45 -15.06
CA GLY A 257 2.96 8.61 -15.84
C GLY A 257 2.16 8.16 -17.05
N LYS A 258 1.47 9.10 -17.70
CA LYS A 258 0.78 8.82 -18.96
C LYS A 258 1.75 8.27 -20.01
N ASP A 259 2.86 8.97 -20.19
CA ASP A 259 3.92 8.61 -21.13
C ASP A 259 4.97 7.67 -20.48
N PRO A 260 5.53 6.71 -21.23
CA PRO A 260 6.62 5.88 -20.74
C PRO A 260 7.85 6.72 -20.38
N VAL A 261 8.58 6.34 -19.33
CA VAL A 261 9.79 7.08 -18.91
C VAL A 261 10.94 6.95 -19.93
N ASP A 262 11.01 5.82 -20.62
CA ASP A 262 11.96 5.54 -21.70
C ASP A 262 11.40 4.45 -22.64
N GLU A 263 12.21 4.04 -23.63
CA GLU A 263 11.85 3.01 -24.61
C GLU A 263 11.77 1.57 -24.03
N LEU A 264 12.37 1.34 -22.86
CA LEU A 264 12.36 0.05 -22.16
C LEU A 264 11.16 -0.07 -21.22
N ASP A 265 10.50 1.04 -20.90
CA ASP A 265 9.26 1.05 -20.11
C ASP A 265 8.11 0.40 -20.88
N LEU A 266 7.02 0.09 -20.19
CA LEU A 266 5.89 -0.62 -20.75
C LEU A 266 5.26 0.17 -21.90
N GLN A 267 5.50 -0.29 -23.14
CA GLN A 267 4.97 0.34 -24.36
C GLN A 267 3.55 -0.13 -24.73
N ASP A 268 3.10 -1.25 -24.17
CA ASP A 268 1.80 -1.84 -24.48
C ASP A 268 0.66 -0.94 -23.99
N LYS A 269 -0.01 -0.27 -24.94
CA LYS A 269 -1.07 0.71 -24.66
C LYS A 269 -2.22 0.12 -23.85
N GLU A 270 -2.60 -1.13 -24.12
CA GLU A 270 -3.73 -1.76 -23.43
C GLU A 270 -3.37 -2.01 -21.96
N LYS A 271 -2.17 -2.52 -21.69
CA LYS A 271 -1.69 -2.71 -20.31
C LYS A 271 -1.53 -1.39 -19.58
N ARG A 272 -0.98 -0.36 -20.22
CA ARG A 272 -0.90 0.99 -19.62
C ARG A 272 -2.27 1.54 -19.28
N SER A 273 -3.26 1.43 -20.19
CA SER A 273 -4.63 1.89 -19.94
C SER A 273 -5.30 1.17 -18.77
N ARG A 274 -4.99 -0.10 -18.52
CA ARG A 274 -5.54 -0.83 -17.36
C ARG A 274 -4.97 -0.33 -16.03
N ILE A 275 -3.69 0.02 -15.99
CA ILE A 275 -3.07 0.65 -14.82
C ILE A 275 -3.69 2.04 -14.60
N ALA A 276 -3.85 2.81 -15.67
CA ALA A 276 -4.53 4.10 -15.63
C ALA A 276 -5.95 3.98 -15.09
N GLU A 277 -6.72 2.99 -15.52
CA GLU A 277 -8.09 2.76 -15.06
C GLU A 277 -8.18 2.47 -13.56
N VAL A 278 -7.24 1.69 -12.99
CA VAL A 278 -7.20 1.46 -11.53
C VAL A 278 -7.00 2.77 -10.77
N TRP A 279 -6.10 3.62 -11.26
CA TRP A 279 -5.88 4.94 -10.65
C TRP A 279 -7.10 5.85 -10.83
N GLU A 280 -7.53 6.07 -12.07
CA GLU A 280 -8.53 7.07 -12.46
C GLU A 280 -9.96 6.70 -12.08
N LYS A 281 -10.28 5.42 -11.84
CA LYS A 281 -11.64 5.01 -11.48
C LYS A 281 -11.78 4.53 -10.04
N LEU A 282 -10.69 4.07 -9.42
CA LEU A 282 -10.75 3.49 -8.07
C LEU A 282 -9.96 4.31 -7.08
N ALA A 283 -8.64 4.42 -7.26
CA ALA A 283 -7.77 5.04 -6.26
C ALA A 283 -8.01 6.55 -6.14
N SER A 284 -8.02 7.28 -7.26
CA SER A 284 -8.14 8.73 -7.35
C SER A 284 -9.18 9.16 -8.41
N PRO A 285 -10.47 8.79 -8.25
CA PRO A 285 -11.53 9.13 -9.21
C PRO A 285 -11.79 10.63 -9.36
N ASN A 286 -11.30 11.43 -8.42
CA ASN A 286 -11.42 12.90 -8.43
C ASN A 286 -10.18 13.59 -9.00
N SER A 287 -9.17 12.84 -9.46
CA SER A 287 -7.99 13.42 -10.07
C SER A 287 -8.34 14.15 -11.37
N VAL A 288 -7.89 15.40 -11.49
CA VAL A 288 -8.09 16.21 -12.71
C VAL A 288 -7.08 15.87 -13.80
N ASP A 289 -5.90 15.39 -13.41
CA ASP A 289 -4.78 15.08 -14.31
C ASP A 289 -4.68 13.56 -14.61
N GLY A 290 -5.56 12.76 -14.00
CA GLY A 290 -5.59 11.31 -14.17
C GLY A 290 -4.25 10.68 -13.81
N THR A 291 -3.65 9.93 -14.74
CA THR A 291 -2.31 9.36 -14.52
C THR A 291 -1.15 10.35 -14.48
N ASP A 292 -1.34 11.61 -14.88
CA ASP A 292 -0.31 12.65 -14.74
C ASP A 292 -0.39 13.40 -13.40
N ASP A 293 -1.31 13.00 -12.52
CA ASP A 293 -1.41 13.49 -11.14
C ASP A 293 -0.06 13.33 -10.41
N PRO A 294 0.49 14.37 -9.77
CA PRO A 294 1.76 14.31 -9.04
C PRO A 294 1.83 13.22 -7.96
N TRP A 295 0.68 12.77 -7.42
CA TRP A 295 0.64 11.63 -6.50
C TRP A 295 1.11 10.33 -7.18
N PHE A 296 0.79 10.14 -8.46
CA PHE A 296 1.15 8.94 -9.22
C PHE A 296 2.36 9.15 -10.13
N ASN A 297 2.40 10.27 -10.86
CA ASN A 297 3.45 10.68 -11.78
C ASN A 297 4.63 11.33 -11.06
N VAL A 298 5.25 10.57 -10.17
CA VAL A 298 6.37 11.03 -9.35
C VAL A 298 7.60 11.35 -10.21
N VAL A 299 7.88 10.56 -11.25
CA VAL A 299 9.05 10.75 -12.12
C VAL A 299 8.84 11.86 -13.14
N GLY A 300 7.69 11.87 -13.84
CA GLY A 300 7.40 12.82 -14.91
C GLY A 300 6.86 14.17 -14.43
N SER A 301 6.31 14.27 -13.22
CA SER A 301 5.90 15.57 -12.66
C SER A 301 7.11 16.47 -12.35
N GLY A 302 6.88 17.78 -12.29
CA GLY A 302 7.88 18.77 -11.86
C GLY A 302 8.20 18.75 -10.36
N SER A 303 7.89 17.67 -9.65
CA SER A 303 8.11 17.54 -8.20
C SER A 303 9.59 17.65 -7.86
N ASP A 304 9.90 18.55 -6.92
CA ASP A 304 11.23 18.76 -6.39
C ASP A 304 11.58 17.70 -5.32
N PHE A 305 12.69 17.00 -5.53
CA PHE A 305 13.20 15.98 -4.61
C PHE A 305 14.36 16.48 -3.75
N SER A 306 14.82 17.73 -3.94
CA SER A 306 15.94 18.31 -3.19
C SER A 306 15.66 18.39 -1.68
N GLU A 307 14.37 18.52 -1.32
CA GLU A 307 13.88 18.60 0.06
C GLU A 307 13.50 17.24 0.66
N MET A 308 14.10 16.13 0.20
CA MET A 308 13.87 14.81 0.80
C MET A 308 14.29 14.81 2.28
N GLY A 309 13.33 14.50 3.17
CA GLY A 309 13.48 14.62 4.63
C GLY A 309 14.21 13.47 5.33
N CYS A 310 15.05 12.73 4.62
CA CYS A 310 15.86 11.64 5.17
C CYS A 310 17.34 11.71 4.77
N GLU A 311 18.18 10.85 5.33
CA GLU A 311 19.63 10.85 5.07
C GLU A 311 20.05 9.82 4.00
N LYS A 312 19.31 8.70 3.89
CA LYS A 312 19.55 7.65 2.89
C LYS A 312 18.26 7.07 2.33
N VAL A 313 18.27 6.69 1.05
CA VAL A 313 17.14 6.06 0.35
C VAL A 313 17.61 4.75 -0.27
N LEU A 314 16.89 3.67 0.04
CA LEU A 314 17.01 2.40 -0.66
C LEU A 314 15.88 2.32 -1.70
N VAL A 315 16.22 2.17 -2.97
CA VAL A 315 15.27 1.91 -4.06
C VAL A 315 15.44 0.47 -4.49
N ALA A 316 14.43 -0.37 -4.25
CA ALA A 316 14.43 -1.75 -4.71
C ALA A 316 13.44 -1.92 -5.86
N VAL A 317 13.88 -2.52 -6.96
CA VAL A 317 13.08 -2.78 -8.16
C VAL A 317 13.18 -4.25 -8.56
N ALA A 318 12.14 -4.79 -9.20
CA ALA A 318 12.12 -6.16 -9.70
C ALA A 318 12.05 -6.14 -11.23
N GLY A 319 12.91 -6.89 -11.92
CA GLY A 319 13.11 -6.74 -13.37
C GLY A 319 11.90 -7.12 -14.22
N LYS A 320 10.97 -7.95 -13.72
CA LYS A 320 9.73 -8.32 -14.41
C LYS A 320 8.53 -7.45 -13.99
N ASP A 321 8.73 -6.50 -13.08
CA ASP A 321 7.71 -5.56 -12.64
C ASP A 321 7.37 -4.54 -13.73
N VAL A 322 6.08 -4.26 -13.91
CA VAL A 322 5.62 -3.20 -14.82
C VAL A 322 6.07 -1.81 -14.38
N PHE A 323 6.39 -1.63 -13.10
CA PHE A 323 6.87 -0.36 -12.54
C PHE A 323 8.40 -0.22 -12.52
N VAL A 324 9.15 -1.23 -12.97
CA VAL A 324 10.63 -1.27 -12.84
C VAL A 324 11.31 -0.01 -13.40
N ARG A 325 10.91 0.43 -14.59
CA ARG A 325 11.52 1.59 -15.25
C ARG A 325 11.17 2.89 -14.53
N GLN A 326 9.96 3.00 -13.98
CA GLN A 326 9.56 4.14 -13.16
C GLN A 326 10.37 4.19 -11.84
N GLY A 327 10.61 3.05 -11.20
CA GLY A 327 11.48 2.96 -10.02
C GLY A 327 12.93 3.34 -10.30
N LEU A 328 13.50 2.88 -11.43
CA LEU A 328 14.86 3.25 -11.85
C LEU A 328 14.94 4.74 -12.24
N GLY A 329 13.95 5.25 -12.97
CA GLY A 329 13.83 6.68 -13.30
C GLY A 329 13.71 7.56 -12.06
N TYR A 330 12.98 7.11 -11.04
CA TYR A 330 12.91 7.76 -9.73
C TYR A 330 14.29 7.86 -9.07
N ALA A 331 15.05 6.77 -9.00
CA ALA A 331 16.37 6.77 -8.40
C ALA A 331 17.32 7.75 -9.11
N GLU A 332 17.29 7.77 -10.45
CA GLU A 332 18.10 8.71 -11.23
C GLU A 332 17.66 10.16 -11.07
N LYS A 333 16.34 10.42 -10.98
CA LYS A 333 15.81 11.76 -10.68
C LYS A 333 16.24 12.24 -9.30
N LEU A 334 16.21 11.36 -8.29
CA LEU A 334 16.65 11.67 -6.93
C LEU A 334 18.15 11.99 -6.86
N LYS A 335 19.01 11.21 -7.54
CA LYS A 335 20.45 11.51 -7.62
C LYS A 335 20.75 12.87 -8.29
N LYS A 336 19.88 13.32 -9.21
CA LYS A 336 20.04 14.57 -9.97
C LYS A 336 19.32 15.76 -9.34
N SER A 337 18.58 15.58 -8.26
CA SER A 337 17.74 16.63 -7.66
C SER A 337 18.53 17.65 -6.85
N GLY A 338 19.81 17.38 -6.56
CA GLY A 338 20.60 18.18 -5.62
C GLY A 338 20.38 17.81 -4.14
N TRP A 339 19.58 16.76 -3.85
CA TRP A 339 19.54 16.17 -2.52
C TRP A 339 20.89 15.53 -2.17
N GLU A 340 21.44 15.86 -0.99
CA GLU A 340 22.79 15.46 -0.56
C GLU A 340 22.85 14.08 0.12
N GLY A 341 21.72 13.36 0.20
CA GLY A 341 21.67 12.05 0.82
C GLY A 341 22.15 10.90 -0.08
N GLU A 342 22.23 9.71 0.50
CA GLU A 342 22.71 8.52 -0.21
C GLU A 342 21.56 7.80 -0.91
N VAL A 343 21.73 7.49 -2.20
CA VAL A 343 20.79 6.65 -2.96
C VAL A 343 21.44 5.30 -3.24
N GLU A 344 20.87 4.24 -2.70
CA GLU A 344 21.21 2.87 -3.06
C GLU A 344 20.11 2.27 -3.93
N VAL A 345 20.50 1.58 -5.00
CA VAL A 345 19.57 0.89 -5.91
C VAL A 345 19.86 -0.59 -5.91
N VAL A 346 18.82 -1.41 -5.77
CA VAL A 346 18.86 -2.86 -5.86
C VAL A 346 17.87 -3.30 -6.92
N GLU A 347 18.33 -4.11 -7.87
CA GLU A 347 17.50 -4.67 -8.93
C GLU A 347 17.59 -6.20 -8.88
N ASP A 348 16.43 -6.84 -8.69
CA ASP A 348 16.28 -8.29 -8.80
C ASP A 348 15.68 -8.62 -10.18
N GLU A 349 16.54 -8.79 -11.19
CA GLU A 349 16.17 -8.89 -12.61
C GLU A 349 15.12 -9.96 -12.92
N ASP A 350 15.13 -11.05 -12.15
CA ASP A 350 14.30 -12.23 -12.39
C ASP A 350 13.00 -12.28 -11.58
N GLU A 351 12.70 -11.24 -10.82
CA GLU A 351 11.55 -11.23 -9.92
C GLU A 351 10.37 -10.41 -10.45
N ASP A 352 9.17 -10.79 -10.01
CA ASP A 352 7.92 -10.05 -10.24
C ASP A 352 7.67 -9.03 -9.10
N HIS A 353 6.67 -8.16 -9.30
CA HIS A 353 6.23 -7.17 -8.32
C HIS A 353 5.99 -7.77 -6.93
N CYS A 354 6.56 -7.14 -5.90
CA CYS A 354 6.46 -7.56 -4.50
C CYS A 354 6.77 -9.03 -4.22
N PHE A 355 7.71 -9.65 -4.96
CA PHE A 355 8.11 -11.04 -4.75
C PHE A 355 8.50 -11.37 -3.31
N HIS A 356 9.11 -10.43 -2.57
CA HIS A 356 9.47 -10.60 -1.16
C HIS A 356 8.27 -10.85 -0.23
N LEU A 357 7.05 -10.51 -0.66
CA LEU A 357 5.79 -10.80 0.04
C LEU A 357 5.03 -11.95 -0.61
N LEU A 358 4.97 -11.95 -1.95
CA LEU A 358 4.08 -12.82 -2.73
C LEU A 358 4.71 -14.15 -3.14
N ASN A 359 6.03 -14.26 -3.04
CA ASN A 359 6.83 -15.42 -3.41
C ASN A 359 8.02 -15.57 -2.44
N SER A 360 7.73 -15.78 -1.16
CA SER A 360 8.76 -15.91 -0.11
C SER A 360 9.75 -17.05 -0.34
N ASP A 361 9.40 -18.02 -1.19
CA ASP A 361 10.23 -19.16 -1.56
C ASP A 361 11.20 -18.86 -2.72
N SER A 362 11.15 -17.65 -3.30
CA SER A 362 12.14 -17.20 -4.29
C SER A 362 13.56 -17.26 -3.72
N GLU A 363 14.53 -17.66 -4.55
CA GLU A 363 15.96 -17.62 -4.20
C GLU A 363 16.46 -16.19 -3.89
N ASN A 364 15.78 -15.16 -4.38
CA ASN A 364 16.12 -13.76 -4.15
C ASN A 364 15.42 -13.19 -2.91
N ALA A 365 14.30 -13.76 -2.45
CA ALA A 365 13.57 -13.22 -1.29
C ALA A 365 14.44 -13.14 -0.02
N PRO A 366 15.25 -14.16 0.34
CA PRO A 366 16.20 -14.05 1.46
C PRO A 366 17.30 -13.00 1.24
N LYS A 367 17.76 -12.80 -0.01
CA LYS A 367 18.79 -11.80 -0.33
C LYS A 367 18.23 -10.38 -0.16
N PHE A 368 17.02 -10.15 -0.66
CA PHE A 368 16.31 -8.90 -0.46
C PHE A 368 16.02 -8.65 1.03
N MET A 369 15.54 -9.66 1.77
CA MET A 369 15.31 -9.55 3.22
C MET A 369 16.58 -9.12 3.95
N LYS A 370 17.72 -9.77 3.66
CA LYS A 370 19.02 -9.36 4.22
C LYS A 370 19.34 -7.91 3.89
N LYS A 371 19.12 -7.49 2.65
CA LYS A 371 19.40 -6.12 2.21
C LYS A 371 18.53 -5.08 2.93
N PHE A 372 17.24 -5.37 3.08
CA PHE A 372 16.28 -4.54 3.80
C PHE A 372 16.61 -4.44 5.29
N VAL A 373 17.01 -5.56 5.91
CA VAL A 373 17.49 -5.60 7.29
C VAL A 373 18.77 -4.78 7.47
N ASP A 374 19.77 -4.97 6.60
CA ASP A 374 21.04 -4.22 6.63
C ASP A 374 20.78 -2.70 6.52
N PHE A 375 19.79 -2.28 5.74
CA PHE A 375 19.39 -0.87 5.61
C PHE A 375 18.88 -0.27 6.93
N ILE A 376 18.09 -1.03 7.70
CA ILE A 376 17.51 -0.60 9.00
C ILE A 376 18.55 -0.68 10.12
N SER A 377 19.44 -1.68 10.09
CA SER A 377 20.40 -1.92 11.15
C SER A 377 21.66 -1.05 11.05
N GLY A 378 22.02 -0.59 9.84
CA GLY A 378 23.21 0.23 9.57
C GLY A 378 22.96 1.72 9.42
#